data_AF-A0A8R1HWC7-F1
#
_entry.id   AF-A0A8R1HWC7-F1
#
_cell.length_a   1.000
_cell.length_b   1.000
_cell.length_c   1.000
_cell.angle_alpha   90.00
_cell.angle_beta   90.00
_cell.angle_gamma   90.00
#
_symmetry.space_group_name_H-M   'P 1'
#
loop_
_entity.id
_entity.type
_entity.pdbx_description
1 polymer ?
#
loop_
_entity_poly.entity_id
_entity_poly.type
_entity_poly.pdbx_seq_one_letter_code
_entity_poly.pdbx_strand_id
1 'polypeptide(L)'
;MSNAWPGAKAQAASFFKNNHVNEIVTFLIIAAGFYVTLVSVTGQNFLHPLSPVTSNTLNLQNAANEILHSIISCFMMTVLSVVAGKIVKFVYIPTLIGCMLVGIAMRNIPEFGELFYINEYWQFILRKLALVVIIIRWGISINVRFISKNYIFPPILGIGSAFAEALAIACTACFLFNFPPSLSIICGFVVATVSPAVGMPTMLRIKEKGIGTIKNIPDVVPAACCFDNVTSLLIFSLTAAVTFTHDAMFPTFVKSTGAIVLAAIIGCLIGWLIRWFPKNDNRHTHFARFSIIASSTYAVITSMLMLGYPFPGIVAGLCLCCVSTTKWREDNPRGV
;
A
#
# COMPACT_ATOMS: atom_id res chain seq x y z
N MET A 1 3.73 24.07 39.03
CA MET A 1 3.86 22.59 38.93
C MET A 1 4.89 22.30 37.84
N SER A 2 6.16 22.63 38.07
CA SER A 2 7.20 21.80 38.70
C SER A 2 7.64 20.62 37.81
N ASN A 3 8.81 20.82 37.20
CA ASN A 3 9.64 19.86 36.48
C ASN A 3 10.00 18.63 37.35
N ALA A 4 9.06 17.73 37.57
CA ALA A 4 9.37 16.38 38.01
C ALA A 4 9.80 15.57 36.78
N TRP A 5 10.92 14.84 36.86
CA TRP A 5 11.40 13.84 35.88
C TRP A 5 12.34 14.24 34.72
N PRO A 6 13.38 15.07 34.89
CA PRO A 6 14.53 15.03 33.96
C PRO A 6 15.26 13.67 34.03
N GLY A 7 15.26 13.01 35.19
CA GLY A 7 15.91 11.71 35.43
C GLY A 7 15.27 10.51 34.71
N ALA A 8 13.94 10.39 34.65
CA ALA A 8 13.32 9.28 33.91
C ALA A 8 13.39 9.42 32.41
N LYS A 9 13.41 10.65 31.87
CA LYS A 9 13.66 10.81 30.42
C LYS A 9 15.06 10.29 30.08
N ALA A 10 16.06 10.56 30.92
CA ALA A 10 17.41 10.05 30.76
C ALA A 10 17.52 8.54 30.97
N GLN A 11 16.86 7.98 32.00
CA GLN A 11 16.84 6.54 32.27
C GLN A 11 16.01 5.74 31.25
N ALA A 12 14.89 6.27 30.78
CA ALA A 12 14.12 5.65 29.70
C ALA A 12 14.90 5.71 28.38
N ALA A 13 15.56 6.83 28.09
CA ALA A 13 16.43 6.95 26.93
C ALA A 13 17.62 5.97 26.97
N SER A 14 18.22 5.73 28.15
CA SER A 14 19.29 4.74 28.32
C SER A 14 18.77 3.29 28.28
N PHE A 15 17.57 3.03 28.81
CA PHE A 15 16.91 1.73 28.74
C PHE A 15 16.60 1.32 27.29
N PHE A 16 15.98 2.22 26.50
CA PHE A 16 15.75 2.00 25.07
C PHE A 16 17.03 2.12 24.22
N LYS A 17 18.19 2.46 24.80
CA LYS A 17 19.50 2.44 24.12
C LYS A 17 20.17 1.06 24.20
N ASN A 18 19.71 0.18 25.09
CA ASN A 18 20.21 -1.18 25.16
C ASN A 18 19.73 -1.98 23.93
N ASN A 19 20.65 -2.64 23.21
CA ASN A 19 20.34 -3.35 21.98
C ASN A 19 19.33 -4.48 22.19
N HIS A 20 19.42 -5.21 23.30
CA HIS A 20 18.46 -6.26 23.63
C HIS A 20 17.04 -5.72 23.84
N VAL A 21 16.89 -4.56 24.49
CA VAL A 21 15.58 -3.93 24.71
C VAL A 21 14.99 -3.45 23.39
N ASN A 22 15.81 -2.84 22.52
CA ASN A 22 15.38 -2.40 21.19
C ASN A 22 14.93 -3.56 20.30
N GLU A 23 15.63 -4.70 20.35
CA GLU A 23 15.25 -5.93 19.65
C GLU A 23 13.96 -6.53 20.18
N ILE A 24 13.80 -6.63 21.51
CA ILE A 24 12.58 -7.16 22.14
C ILE A 24 11.37 -6.30 21.79
N VAL A 25 11.49 -4.97 21.88
CA VAL A 25 10.40 -4.03 21.52
C VAL A 25 10.05 -4.14 20.03
N THR A 26 11.07 -4.23 19.17
CA THR A 26 10.88 -4.46 17.73
C THR A 26 10.12 -5.76 17.46
N PHE A 27 10.53 -6.85 18.12
CA PHE A 27 9.86 -8.14 18.01
C PHE A 27 8.42 -8.09 18.50
N LEU A 28 8.14 -7.42 19.62
CA LEU A 28 6.78 -7.26 20.15
C LEU A 28 5.87 -6.48 19.18
N ILE A 29 6.38 -5.43 18.53
CA ILE A 29 5.62 -4.69 17.50
C ILE A 29 5.30 -5.59 16.31
N ILE A 30 6.28 -6.37 15.85
CA ILE A 30 6.08 -7.33 14.76
C ILE A 30 5.04 -8.38 15.15
N ALA A 31 5.19 -8.99 16.32
CA ALA A 31 4.28 -10.01 16.84
C ALA A 31 2.86 -9.48 17.02
N ALA A 32 2.70 -8.27 17.56
CA ALA A 32 1.40 -7.62 17.70
C ALA A 32 0.76 -7.34 16.32
N GLY A 33 1.54 -6.85 15.35
CA GLY A 33 1.09 -6.66 13.97
C GLY A 33 0.60 -7.98 13.35
N PHE A 34 1.41 -9.04 13.46
CA PHE A 34 1.02 -10.38 13.00
C PHE A 34 -0.25 -10.90 13.70
N TYR A 35 -0.36 -10.74 15.03
CA TYR A 35 -1.53 -11.16 15.78
C TYR A 35 -2.81 -10.43 15.33
N VAL A 36 -2.77 -9.11 15.23
CA VAL A 36 -3.90 -8.30 14.75
C VAL A 36 -4.31 -8.74 13.34
N THR A 37 -3.34 -9.06 12.49
CA THR A 37 -3.63 -9.52 11.12
C THR A 37 -4.25 -10.91 11.08
N LEU A 38 -3.79 -11.83 11.93
CA LEU A 38 -4.38 -13.16 12.05
C LEU A 38 -5.84 -13.06 12.51
N VAL A 39 -6.09 -12.29 13.57
CA VAL A 39 -7.44 -12.05 14.10
C VAL A 39 -8.34 -11.37 13.04
N SER A 40 -7.80 -10.38 12.32
CA SER A 40 -8.54 -9.67 11.27
C SER A 40 -8.78 -10.51 10.00
N VAL A 41 -8.00 -11.56 9.76
CA VAL A 41 -8.18 -12.46 8.61
C VAL A 41 -9.13 -13.62 8.96
N THR A 42 -9.05 -14.15 10.19
CA THR A 42 -9.90 -15.25 10.64
C THR A 42 -11.29 -14.79 11.10
N GLY A 43 -11.48 -13.50 11.34
CA GLY A 43 -12.76 -12.94 11.82
C GLY A 43 -13.14 -13.40 13.23
N GLN A 44 -12.20 -13.96 13.99
CA GLN A 44 -12.43 -14.46 15.33
C GLN A 44 -12.29 -13.35 16.39
N ASN A 45 -12.88 -13.55 17.57
CA ASN A 45 -12.84 -12.57 18.65
C ASN A 45 -11.42 -12.43 19.25
N PHE A 46 -11.00 -11.18 19.51
CA PHE A 46 -9.66 -10.84 20.03
C PHE A 46 -9.23 -11.58 21.31
N LEU A 47 -10.18 -12.04 22.14
CA LEU A 47 -9.93 -12.73 23.41
C LEU A 47 -9.92 -14.27 23.31
N HIS A 48 -10.57 -14.86 22.30
CA HIS A 48 -10.68 -16.32 22.15
C HIS A 48 -10.44 -16.75 20.69
N PRO A 49 -9.16 -16.84 20.27
CA PRO A 49 -8.75 -17.18 18.89
C PRO A 49 -8.74 -18.69 18.58
N LEU A 50 -9.25 -19.54 19.48
CA LEU A 50 -9.17 -21.00 19.38
C LEU A 50 -10.54 -21.68 19.49
N SER A 51 -11.64 -20.97 19.20
CA SER A 51 -12.95 -21.63 19.15
C SER A 51 -12.91 -22.73 18.07
N PRO A 52 -13.31 -23.96 18.40
CA PRO A 52 -13.16 -25.09 17.48
C PRO A 52 -14.07 -24.88 16.27
N VAL A 53 -13.46 -24.85 15.09
CA VAL A 53 -14.18 -24.95 13.83
C VAL A 53 -14.55 -26.42 13.65
N THR A 54 -15.80 -26.77 13.92
CA THR A 54 -16.35 -28.09 13.65
C THR A 54 -16.31 -28.32 12.13
N SER A 55 -15.40 -29.18 11.65
CA SER A 55 -15.34 -29.55 10.23
C SER A 55 -15.26 -31.06 10.08
N ASN A 56 -16.16 -31.61 9.25
CA ASN A 56 -16.21 -33.02 8.89
C ASN A 56 -14.96 -33.43 8.09
N THR A 57 -14.43 -34.63 8.35
CA THR A 57 -13.19 -35.17 7.75
C THR A 57 -13.21 -35.24 6.21
N LEU A 58 -14.39 -35.43 5.60
CA LEU A 58 -14.58 -35.39 4.13
C LEU A 58 -14.37 -33.99 3.52
N ASN A 59 -14.63 -32.91 4.27
CA ASN A 59 -14.36 -31.55 3.80
C ASN A 59 -12.86 -31.21 3.85
N LEU A 60 -12.08 -31.88 4.72
CA LEU A 60 -10.64 -31.66 4.83
C LEU A 60 -9.89 -32.13 3.59
N GLN A 61 -10.27 -33.28 3.02
CA GLN A 61 -9.61 -33.84 1.83
C GLN A 61 -9.89 -32.97 0.59
N ASN A 62 -11.14 -32.53 0.40
CA ASN A 62 -11.51 -31.64 -0.71
C ASN A 62 -10.88 -30.26 -0.57
N ALA A 63 -10.85 -29.69 0.64
CA ALA A 63 -10.15 -28.43 0.90
C ALA A 63 -8.64 -28.54 0.66
N ALA A 64 -8.00 -29.65 1.06
CA ALA A 64 -6.58 -29.87 0.81
C ALA A 64 -6.27 -29.95 -0.69
N ASN A 65 -7.12 -30.62 -1.48
CA ASN A 65 -6.98 -30.67 -2.94
C ASN A 65 -7.19 -29.29 -3.58
N GLU A 66 -8.20 -28.52 -3.17
CA GLU A 66 -8.40 -27.16 -3.69
C GLU A 66 -7.23 -26.22 -3.38
N ILE A 67 -6.66 -26.32 -2.17
CA ILE A 67 -5.48 -25.56 -1.78
C ILE A 67 -4.28 -25.97 -2.63
N LEU A 68 -4.06 -27.27 -2.83
CA LEU A 68 -2.97 -27.80 -3.66
C LEU A 68 -3.08 -27.29 -5.11
N HIS A 69 -4.26 -27.39 -5.72
CA HIS A 69 -4.51 -26.89 -7.07
C HIS A 69 -4.32 -25.35 -7.16
N SER A 70 -4.75 -24.61 -6.14
CA SER A 70 -4.56 -23.15 -6.08
C SER A 70 -3.08 -22.75 -6.00
N ILE A 71 -2.28 -23.46 -5.19
CA ILE A 71 -0.84 -23.19 -5.03
C ILE A 71 -0.10 -23.49 -6.35
N ILE A 72 -0.36 -24.66 -6.95
CA ILE A 72 0.26 -25.05 -8.22
C ILE A 72 -0.12 -24.04 -9.31
N SER A 73 -1.40 -23.65 -9.38
CA SER A 73 -1.86 -22.65 -10.34
C SER A 73 -1.16 -21.31 -10.16
N CYS A 74 -1.05 -20.81 -8.92
CA CYS A 74 -0.34 -19.57 -8.63
C CYS A 74 1.15 -19.63 -9.03
N PHE A 75 1.82 -20.76 -8.75
CA PHE A 75 3.21 -20.96 -9.14
C PHE A 75 3.38 -20.90 -10.67
N MET A 76 2.58 -21.70 -11.39
CA MET A 76 2.61 -21.75 -12.86
C MET A 76 2.27 -20.39 -13.49
N MET A 77 1.25 -19.69 -12.97
CA MET A 77 0.92 -18.33 -13.38
C MET A 77 2.09 -17.36 -13.21
N THR A 78 2.81 -17.47 -12.10
CA THR A 78 3.96 -16.62 -11.81
C THR A 78 5.11 -16.90 -12.79
N VAL A 79 5.40 -18.17 -13.05
CA VAL A 79 6.44 -18.58 -13.99
C VAL A 79 6.10 -18.10 -15.42
N LEU A 80 4.88 -18.36 -15.89
CA LEU A 80 4.41 -17.92 -17.21
C LEU A 80 4.48 -16.39 -17.34
N SER A 81 4.03 -15.66 -16.33
CA SER A 81 4.07 -14.19 -16.31
C SER A 81 5.50 -13.65 -16.40
N VAL A 82 6.46 -14.25 -15.67
CA VAL A 82 7.88 -13.84 -15.72
C VAL A 82 8.51 -14.16 -17.07
N VAL A 83 8.22 -15.33 -17.64
CA VAL A 83 8.72 -15.72 -18.96
C VAL A 83 8.17 -14.79 -20.05
N ALA A 84 6.85 -14.59 -20.09
CA ALA A 84 6.20 -13.67 -21.04
C ALA A 84 6.72 -12.23 -20.86
N GLY A 85 6.88 -11.77 -19.62
CA GLY A 85 7.44 -10.46 -19.32
C GLY A 85 8.89 -10.29 -19.83
N LYS A 86 9.72 -11.35 -19.78
CA LYS A 86 11.07 -11.34 -20.35
C LYS A 86 11.06 -11.37 -21.89
N ILE A 87 10.16 -12.14 -22.50
CA ILE A 87 9.99 -12.20 -23.96
C ILE A 87 9.58 -10.82 -24.49
N VAL A 88 8.58 -10.19 -23.87
CA VAL A 88 8.10 -8.85 -24.25
C VAL A 88 9.19 -7.79 -24.07
N LYS A 89 10.04 -7.94 -23.04
CA LYS A 89 11.22 -7.08 -22.84
C LYS A 89 12.26 -7.21 -23.96
N PHE A 90 12.37 -8.37 -24.62
CA PHE A 90 13.25 -8.53 -25.79
C PHE A 90 12.81 -7.65 -26.97
N VAL A 91 11.51 -7.34 -27.04
CA VAL A 91 10.92 -6.44 -28.05
C VAL A 91 10.88 -4.98 -27.56
N TYR A 92 11.67 -4.61 -26.54
CA TYR A 92 11.71 -3.26 -25.93
C TYR A 92 10.39 -2.78 -25.30
N ILE A 93 9.43 -3.67 -25.05
CA ILE A 93 8.17 -3.34 -24.41
C ILE A 93 8.29 -3.55 -22.89
N PRO A 94 7.64 -2.72 -22.04
CA PRO A 94 7.62 -2.91 -20.60
C PRO A 94 7.14 -4.32 -20.18
N THR A 95 7.88 -4.95 -19.26
CA THR A 95 7.59 -6.31 -18.73
C THR A 95 6.17 -6.46 -18.20
N LEU A 96 5.56 -5.40 -17.66
CA LEU A 96 4.18 -5.39 -17.16
C LEU A 96 3.15 -5.80 -18.22
N ILE A 97 3.37 -5.42 -19.49
CA ILE A 97 2.48 -5.78 -20.59
C ILE A 97 2.49 -7.30 -20.81
N GLY A 98 3.65 -7.94 -20.73
CA GLY A 98 3.76 -9.40 -20.82
C GLY A 98 3.01 -10.12 -19.70
N CYS A 99 3.15 -9.66 -18.46
CA CYS A 99 2.39 -10.21 -17.32
C CYS A 99 0.88 -10.03 -17.50
N MET A 100 0.44 -8.86 -18.01
CA MET A 100 -0.97 -8.57 -18.25
C MET A 100 -1.56 -9.47 -19.35
N LEU A 101 -0.84 -9.67 -20.45
CA LEU A 101 -1.27 -10.55 -21.54
C LEU A 101 -1.47 -11.99 -21.09
N VAL A 102 -0.59 -12.51 -20.21
CA VAL A 102 -0.78 -13.83 -19.59
C VAL A 102 -2.09 -13.86 -18.80
N GLY A 103 -2.36 -12.87 -17.95
CA GLY A 103 -3.62 -12.81 -17.21
C GLY A 103 -4.87 -12.75 -18.11
N ILE A 104 -4.82 -11.97 -19.19
CA ILE A 104 -5.89 -11.89 -20.19
C ILE A 104 -6.08 -13.22 -20.91
N ALA A 105 -4.99 -13.87 -21.34
CA ALA A 105 -5.04 -15.17 -22.00
C ALA A 105 -5.64 -16.24 -21.09
N MET A 106 -5.22 -16.28 -19.82
CA MET A 106 -5.71 -17.27 -18.86
C MET A 106 -7.18 -17.09 -18.50
N ARG A 107 -7.70 -15.86 -18.52
CA ARG A 107 -9.14 -15.61 -18.27
C ARG A 107 -10.02 -15.91 -19.47
N ASN A 108 -9.53 -15.67 -20.70
CA ASN A 108 -10.36 -15.72 -21.91
C ASN A 108 -10.24 -17.03 -22.71
N ILE A 109 -9.15 -17.80 -22.54
CA ILE A 109 -8.97 -19.06 -23.25
C ILE A 109 -9.52 -20.20 -22.37
N PRO A 110 -10.58 -20.92 -22.82
CA PRO A 110 -11.28 -21.92 -22.01
C PRO A 110 -10.38 -23.10 -21.61
N GLU A 111 -9.43 -23.48 -22.48
CA GLU A 111 -8.44 -24.54 -22.23
C GLU A 111 -7.53 -24.24 -21.02
N PHE A 112 -7.26 -22.96 -20.74
CA PHE A 112 -6.53 -22.55 -19.54
C PHE A 112 -7.44 -22.40 -18.32
N GLY A 113 -8.74 -22.15 -18.51
CA GLY A 113 -9.72 -22.02 -17.42
C GLY A 113 -9.93 -23.32 -16.64
N GLU A 114 -9.80 -24.47 -17.29
CA GLU A 114 -9.87 -25.79 -16.62
C GLU A 114 -8.53 -26.19 -15.98
N LEU A 115 -7.41 -25.70 -16.52
CA LEU A 115 -6.06 -26.03 -16.03
C LEU A 115 -5.65 -25.21 -14.79
N PHE A 116 -6.19 -24.00 -14.65
CA PHE A 116 -5.82 -23.05 -13.59
C PHE A 116 -7.00 -22.66 -12.72
N TYR A 117 -7.14 -23.36 -11.60
CA TYR A 117 -8.12 -23.04 -10.56
C TYR A 117 -7.45 -22.31 -9.41
N ILE A 118 -7.98 -21.12 -9.06
CA ILE A 118 -7.62 -20.43 -7.83
C ILE A 118 -8.91 -20.19 -7.06
N ASN A 119 -9.02 -20.78 -5.88
CA ASN A 119 -10.15 -20.55 -4.98
C ASN A 119 -10.27 -19.05 -4.64
N GLU A 120 -11.50 -18.53 -4.62
CA GLU A 120 -11.83 -17.12 -4.37
C GLU A 120 -11.20 -16.56 -3.09
N TYR A 121 -11.09 -17.39 -2.04
CA TYR A 121 -10.43 -17.04 -0.79
C TYR A 121 -8.94 -16.70 -1.00
N TRP A 122 -8.22 -17.50 -1.78
CA TRP A 122 -6.82 -17.24 -2.11
C TRP A 122 -6.65 -16.01 -2.99
N GLN A 123 -7.55 -15.81 -3.97
CA GLN A 123 -7.54 -14.59 -4.78
C GLN A 123 -7.70 -13.33 -3.92
N PHE A 124 -8.63 -13.36 -2.97
CA PHE A 124 -8.86 -12.27 -2.03
C PHE A 124 -7.64 -11.96 -1.16
N ILE A 125 -6.98 -12.99 -0.61
CA ILE A 125 -5.75 -12.83 0.17
C ILE A 125 -4.61 -12.26 -0.69
N LEU A 126 -4.38 -12.85 -1.87
CA LEU A 126 -3.30 -12.42 -2.77
C LEU A 126 -3.47 -10.96 -3.21
N ARG A 127 -4.69 -10.54 -3.55
CA ARG A 127 -5.00 -9.14 -3.90
C ARG A 127 -4.72 -8.18 -2.74
N LYS A 128 -5.07 -8.57 -1.51
CA LYS A 128 -4.77 -7.75 -0.32
C LYS A 128 -3.27 -7.66 -0.03
N LEU A 129 -2.56 -8.79 -0.10
CA LEU A 129 -1.11 -8.81 0.08
C LEU A 129 -0.40 -7.96 -0.97
N ALA A 130 -0.83 -8.06 -2.23
CA ALA A 130 -0.31 -7.24 -3.32
C ALA A 130 -0.56 -5.74 -3.06
N LEU A 131 -1.77 -5.37 -2.64
CA LEU A 131 -2.11 -3.99 -2.27
C LEU A 131 -1.18 -3.47 -1.17
N VAL A 132 -0.95 -4.25 -0.10
CA VAL A 132 -0.07 -3.86 1.00
C VAL A 132 1.36 -3.65 0.52
N VAL A 133 1.90 -4.54 -0.30
CA VAL A 133 3.24 -4.39 -0.88
C VAL A 133 3.35 -3.14 -1.76
N ILE A 134 2.31 -2.82 -2.55
CA ILE A 134 2.26 -1.62 -3.37
C ILE A 134 2.27 -0.36 -2.49
N ILE A 135 1.47 -0.33 -1.42
CA ILE A 135 1.41 0.81 -0.49
C ILE A 135 2.74 1.01 0.25
N ILE A 136 3.38 -0.07 0.69
CA ILE A 136 4.70 0.00 1.34
C ILE A 136 5.74 0.57 0.38
N ARG A 137 5.81 0.05 -0.86
CA ARG A 137 6.72 0.57 -1.89
C ARG A 137 6.45 2.04 -2.18
N TRP A 138 5.19 2.44 -2.27
CA TRP A 138 4.81 3.82 -2.53
C TRP A 138 5.20 4.74 -1.37
N GLY A 139 4.84 4.38 -0.13
CA GLY A 139 5.17 5.16 1.07
C GLY A 139 6.68 5.30 1.31
N ILE A 140 7.45 4.25 1.06
CA ILE A 140 8.93 4.31 1.13
C ILE A 140 9.49 5.20 0.02
N SER A 141 8.90 5.20 -1.19
CA SER A 141 9.38 6.00 -2.32
C SER A 141 9.24 7.51 -2.11
N ILE A 142 8.36 7.94 -1.19
CA ILE A 142 8.14 9.37 -0.91
C ILE A 142 9.32 9.97 -0.16
N ASN A 143 9.90 11.04 -0.72
CA ASN A 143 10.92 11.83 -0.06
C ASN A 143 10.30 13.05 0.63
N VAL A 144 9.85 12.87 1.87
CA VAL A 144 9.18 13.91 2.67
C VAL A 144 10.06 15.15 2.87
N ARG A 145 11.38 14.98 2.98
CA ARG A 145 12.33 16.10 3.12
C ARG A 145 12.37 16.97 1.87
N PHE A 146 12.40 16.33 0.70
CA PHE A 146 12.33 17.05 -0.57
C PHE A 146 11.04 17.85 -0.68
N ILE A 147 9.90 17.23 -0.36
CA ILE A 147 8.59 17.90 -0.35
C ILE A 147 8.57 19.08 0.63
N SER A 148 9.14 18.92 1.83
CA SER A 148 9.21 20.00 2.83
C SER A 148 10.06 21.18 2.36
N LYS A 149 11.12 20.94 1.58
CA LYS A 149 11.98 22.00 1.03
C LYS A 149 11.35 22.65 -0.20
N ASN A 150 10.63 21.87 -1.00
CA ASN A 150 10.00 22.27 -2.25
C ASN A 150 8.49 22.06 -2.16
N TYR A 151 7.81 22.83 -1.30
CA TYR A 151 6.39 22.61 -0.99
C TYR A 151 5.40 23.16 -2.02
N ILE A 152 5.84 24.01 -2.96
CA ILE A 152 4.95 24.68 -3.92
C ILE A 152 4.82 23.89 -5.23
N PHE A 153 5.96 23.54 -5.84
CA PHE A 153 5.98 23.04 -7.22
C PHE A 153 5.41 21.61 -7.38
N PRO A 154 5.77 20.62 -6.54
CA PRO A 154 5.25 19.26 -6.68
C PRO A 154 3.73 19.12 -6.51
N PRO A 155 3.06 19.80 -5.53
CA PRO A 155 1.61 19.76 -5.44
C PRO A 155 0.91 20.40 -6.63
N ILE A 156 1.38 21.56 -7.11
CA ILE A 156 0.77 22.23 -8.27
C ILE A 156 0.85 21.32 -9.49
N LEU A 157 2.02 20.71 -9.73
CA LEU A 157 2.20 19.79 -10.84
C LEU A 157 1.32 18.54 -10.68
N GLY A 158 1.38 17.86 -9.54
CA GLY A 158 0.66 16.61 -9.30
C GLY A 158 -0.86 16.79 -9.28
N ILE A 159 -1.36 17.72 -8.45
CA ILE A 159 -2.80 17.96 -8.30
C ILE A 159 -3.36 18.62 -9.57
N GLY A 160 -2.67 19.63 -10.09
CA GLY A 160 -3.14 20.37 -11.28
C GLY A 160 -3.25 19.48 -12.51
N SER A 161 -2.23 18.65 -12.78
CA SER A 161 -2.29 17.69 -13.89
C SER A 161 -3.34 16.61 -13.66
N ALA A 162 -3.41 16.02 -12.46
CA ALA A 162 -4.38 14.99 -12.13
C ALA A 162 -5.83 15.44 -12.36
N PHE A 163 -6.19 16.65 -11.93
CA PHE A 163 -7.53 17.19 -12.15
C PHE A 163 -7.80 17.47 -13.63
N ALA A 164 -6.83 18.03 -14.36
CA ALA A 164 -7.01 18.32 -15.78
C ALA A 164 -7.19 17.03 -16.60
N GLU A 165 -6.36 16.01 -16.35
CA GLU A 165 -6.44 14.71 -17.01
C GLU A 165 -7.73 13.96 -16.62
N ALA A 166 -8.03 13.87 -15.31
CA ALA A 166 -9.23 13.20 -14.83
C ALA A 166 -10.51 13.86 -15.36
N LEU A 167 -10.56 15.18 -15.45
CA LEU A 167 -11.69 15.90 -16.02
C LEU A 167 -11.84 15.63 -17.52
N ALA A 168 -10.75 15.65 -18.28
CA ALA A 168 -10.79 15.32 -19.71
C ALA A 168 -11.29 13.88 -19.95
N ILE A 169 -10.81 12.93 -19.15
CA ILE A 169 -11.25 11.52 -19.21
C ILE A 169 -12.72 11.39 -18.77
N ALA A 170 -13.13 12.06 -17.69
CA ALA A 170 -14.51 12.03 -17.21
C ALA A 170 -15.49 12.63 -18.22
N CYS A 171 -15.13 13.75 -18.86
CA CYS A 171 -15.91 14.33 -19.95
C CYS A 171 -16.02 13.34 -21.13
N THR A 172 -14.91 12.75 -21.54
CA THR A 172 -14.89 11.74 -22.61
C THR A 172 -15.75 10.52 -22.24
N ALA A 173 -15.69 10.07 -20.99
CA ALA A 173 -16.49 8.95 -20.50
C ALA A 173 -17.99 9.26 -20.51
N CYS A 174 -18.36 10.48 -20.12
CA CYS A 174 -19.74 10.96 -20.16
C CYS A 174 -20.28 11.03 -21.60
N PHE A 175 -19.52 11.64 -22.52
CA PHE A 175 -20.00 11.87 -23.89
C PHE A 175 -19.92 10.62 -24.79
N LEU A 176 -18.88 9.80 -24.66
CA LEU A 176 -18.66 8.66 -25.56
C LEU A 176 -19.40 7.41 -25.07
N PHE A 177 -19.35 7.13 -23.76
CA PHE A 177 -19.93 5.91 -23.19
C PHE A 177 -21.28 6.13 -22.49
N ASN A 178 -21.79 7.38 -22.45
CA ASN A 178 -23.03 7.74 -21.75
C ASN A 178 -23.05 7.29 -20.28
N PHE A 179 -21.88 7.34 -19.62
CA PHE A 179 -21.76 6.98 -18.20
C PHE A 179 -22.41 8.05 -17.30
N PRO A 180 -23.05 7.65 -16.19
CA PRO A 180 -23.56 8.61 -15.22
C PRO A 180 -22.41 9.44 -14.65
N PRO A 181 -22.62 10.73 -14.33
CA PRO A 181 -21.55 11.65 -13.93
C PRO A 181 -20.66 11.14 -12.79
N SER A 182 -21.26 10.46 -11.81
CA SER A 182 -20.53 9.86 -10.68
C SER A 182 -19.56 8.76 -11.12
N LEU A 183 -19.98 7.86 -12.02
CA LEU A 183 -19.14 6.81 -12.58
C LEU A 183 -18.06 7.38 -13.51
N SER A 184 -18.38 8.43 -14.26
CA SER A 184 -17.42 9.13 -15.13
C SER A 184 -16.29 9.77 -14.32
N ILE A 185 -16.61 10.39 -13.17
CA ILE A 185 -15.60 10.93 -12.24
C ILE A 185 -14.73 9.81 -11.67
N ILE A 186 -15.33 8.70 -11.24
CA ILE A 186 -14.61 7.52 -10.75
C ILE A 186 -13.64 7.01 -11.84
N CYS A 187 -14.11 6.87 -13.08
CA CYS A 187 -13.31 6.43 -14.21
C CYS A 187 -12.15 7.41 -14.49
N GLY A 188 -12.43 8.71 -14.50
CA GLY A 188 -11.43 9.75 -14.71
C GLY A 188 -10.26 9.67 -13.74
N PHE A 189 -10.53 9.61 -12.43
CA PHE A 189 -9.47 9.53 -11.42
C PHE A 189 -8.74 8.18 -11.39
N VAL A 190 -9.42 7.07 -11.71
CA VAL A 190 -8.76 5.76 -11.81
C VAL A 190 -7.78 5.70 -12.97
N VAL A 191 -8.13 6.30 -14.12
CA VAL A 191 -7.29 6.28 -15.33
C VAL A 191 -6.20 7.34 -15.28
N ALA A 192 -6.47 8.53 -14.73
CA ALA A 192 -5.49 9.61 -14.60
C ALA A 192 -4.36 9.31 -13.60
N THR A 193 -4.59 8.39 -12.65
CA THR A 193 -3.58 8.08 -11.61
C THR A 193 -2.31 7.51 -12.23
N VAL A 194 -1.17 8.12 -11.90
CA VAL A 194 0.15 7.69 -12.40
C VAL A 194 0.74 6.54 -11.57
N SER A 195 1.41 5.60 -12.22
CA SER A 195 2.11 4.51 -11.52
C SER A 195 3.58 4.86 -11.22
N PRO A 196 3.96 5.16 -9.97
CA PRO A 196 5.35 5.48 -9.62
C PRO A 196 6.28 4.28 -9.86
N ALA A 197 5.76 3.04 -9.79
CA ALA A 197 6.57 1.83 -9.95
C ALA A 197 7.25 1.73 -11.34
N VAL A 198 6.66 2.34 -12.37
CA VAL A 198 7.19 2.34 -13.74
C VAL A 198 8.10 3.55 -13.99
N GLY A 199 7.75 4.71 -13.44
CA GLY A 199 8.52 5.94 -13.61
C GLY A 199 9.77 6.03 -12.73
N MET A 200 9.72 5.51 -11.50
CA MET A 200 10.78 5.63 -10.50
C MET A 200 12.14 5.07 -10.95
N PRO A 201 12.24 3.86 -11.54
CA PRO A 201 13.53 3.32 -11.99
C PRO A 201 14.20 4.21 -13.05
N THR A 202 13.41 4.74 -13.98
CA THR A 202 13.90 5.67 -15.01
C THR A 202 14.42 6.95 -14.36
N MET A 203 13.71 7.46 -13.36
CA MET A 203 14.08 8.69 -12.70
C MET A 203 15.34 8.56 -11.84
N LEU A 204 15.51 7.40 -11.19
CA LEU A 204 16.74 7.05 -10.48
C LEU A 204 17.93 6.98 -11.45
N ARG A 205 17.75 6.33 -12.61
CA ARG A 205 18.80 6.24 -13.65
C ARG A 205 19.21 7.60 -14.21
N ILE A 206 18.25 8.53 -14.39
CA ILE A 206 18.52 9.90 -14.83
C ILE A 206 19.31 10.67 -13.76
N LYS A 207 18.95 10.48 -12.48
CA LYS A 207 19.65 11.05 -11.34
C LYS A 207 21.10 10.56 -11.23
N GLU A 208 21.33 9.25 -11.38
CA GLU A 208 22.66 8.64 -11.39
C GLU A 208 23.55 9.17 -12.52
N LYS A 209 22.96 9.48 -13.68
CA LYS A 209 23.65 10.10 -14.82
C LYS A 209 23.88 11.60 -14.67
N GLY A 210 23.41 12.23 -13.59
CA GLY A 210 23.51 13.67 -13.39
C GLY A 210 22.64 14.52 -14.33
N ILE A 211 21.67 13.91 -15.02
CA ILE A 211 20.82 14.62 -15.99
C ILE A 211 19.65 15.27 -15.23
N GLY A 212 19.39 16.56 -15.45
CA GLY A 212 18.24 17.25 -14.85
C GLY A 212 18.31 17.47 -13.33
N THR A 213 19.44 17.14 -12.70
CA THR A 213 19.68 17.30 -11.25
C THR A 213 19.74 18.77 -10.84
N ILE A 214 20.25 19.66 -11.69
CA ILE A 214 20.29 21.12 -11.45
C ILE A 214 18.88 21.68 -11.21
N LYS A 215 17.89 21.18 -11.96
CA LYS A 215 16.48 21.57 -11.84
C LYS A 215 15.69 20.67 -10.87
N ASN A 216 16.37 19.73 -10.20
CA ASN A 216 15.76 18.72 -9.32
C ASN A 216 14.63 17.91 -9.98
N ILE A 217 14.60 17.79 -11.31
CA ILE A 217 13.54 17.05 -12.04
C ILE A 217 13.41 15.61 -11.50
N PRO A 218 14.52 14.88 -11.25
CA PRO A 218 14.44 13.53 -10.76
C PRO A 218 13.82 13.36 -9.36
N ASP A 219 13.76 14.42 -8.58
CA ASP A 219 13.15 14.43 -7.25
C ASP A 219 11.74 15.04 -7.26
N VAL A 220 11.50 16.04 -8.14
CA VAL A 220 10.20 16.70 -8.32
C VAL A 220 9.15 15.76 -8.89
N VAL A 221 9.45 15.01 -9.94
CA VAL A 221 8.43 14.18 -10.62
C VAL A 221 7.92 13.06 -9.71
N PRO A 222 8.77 12.29 -9.00
CA PRO A 222 8.27 11.34 -8.00
C PRO A 222 7.40 11.99 -6.94
N ALA A 223 7.77 13.18 -6.45
CA ALA A 223 6.97 13.91 -5.49
C ALA A 223 5.61 14.33 -6.06
N ALA A 224 5.58 14.82 -7.30
CA ALA A 224 4.34 15.18 -8.00
C ALA A 224 3.43 13.96 -8.22
N CYS A 225 3.97 12.82 -8.66
CA CYS A 225 3.22 11.56 -8.77
C CYS A 225 2.61 11.13 -7.43
N CYS A 226 3.26 11.44 -6.31
CA CYS A 226 2.68 11.10 -5.01
C CYS A 226 1.48 12.00 -4.65
N PHE A 227 1.52 13.29 -5.01
CA PHE A 227 0.38 14.18 -4.82
C PHE A 227 -0.78 13.85 -5.76
N ASP A 228 -0.50 13.45 -7.01
CA ASP A 228 -1.49 12.89 -7.92
C ASP A 228 -2.15 11.66 -7.28
N ASN A 229 -1.38 10.63 -6.95
CA ASN A 229 -1.93 9.37 -6.42
C ASN A 229 -2.73 9.55 -5.11
N VAL A 230 -2.29 10.44 -4.21
CA VAL A 230 -3.06 10.76 -2.98
C VAL A 230 -4.37 11.43 -3.35
N THR A 231 -4.35 12.47 -4.18
CA THR A 231 -5.55 13.19 -4.61
C THR A 231 -6.53 12.27 -5.33
N SER A 232 -6.04 11.49 -6.28
CA SER A 232 -6.84 10.56 -7.07
C SER A 232 -7.45 9.45 -6.21
N LEU A 233 -6.69 8.91 -5.25
CA LEU A 233 -7.22 7.95 -4.28
C LEU A 233 -8.29 8.57 -3.37
N LEU A 234 -8.09 9.80 -2.87
CA LEU A 234 -9.05 10.48 -2.02
C LEU A 234 -10.38 10.72 -2.74
N ILE A 235 -10.32 11.26 -3.95
CA ILE A 235 -11.52 11.56 -4.74
C ILE A 235 -12.22 10.27 -5.16
N PHE A 236 -11.47 9.28 -5.64
CA PHE A 236 -12.02 7.96 -5.93
C PHE A 236 -12.75 7.36 -4.71
N SER A 237 -12.14 7.41 -3.53
CA SER A 237 -12.72 6.86 -2.30
C SER A 237 -14.01 7.58 -1.89
N LEU A 238 -14.02 8.91 -1.98
CA LEU A 238 -15.19 9.74 -1.65
C LEU A 238 -16.33 9.52 -2.66
N THR A 239 -16.03 9.59 -3.95
CA THR A 239 -17.04 9.41 -5.01
C THR A 239 -17.57 7.98 -5.02
N ALA A 240 -16.72 6.97 -4.83
CA ALA A 240 -17.16 5.58 -4.70
C ALA A 240 -18.06 5.37 -3.48
N ALA A 241 -17.70 5.94 -2.32
CA ALA A 241 -18.53 5.86 -1.12
C ALA A 241 -19.91 6.49 -1.35
N VAL A 242 -19.99 7.64 -2.00
CA VAL A 242 -21.28 8.29 -2.31
C VAL A 242 -22.07 7.53 -3.37
N THR A 243 -21.40 6.92 -4.36
CA THR A 243 -22.09 6.28 -5.50
C THR A 243 -22.63 4.89 -5.16
N PHE A 244 -21.89 4.11 -4.36
CA PHE A 244 -22.26 2.73 -4.02
C PHE A 244 -23.02 2.60 -2.70
N THR A 245 -23.17 3.68 -1.94
CA THR A 245 -24.00 3.69 -0.72
C THR A 245 -25.37 4.26 -1.07
N HIS A 246 -26.44 3.53 -0.76
CA HIS A 246 -27.82 3.96 -1.00
C HIS A 246 -28.34 5.01 0.00
N ASP A 247 -27.48 5.52 0.87
CA ASP A 247 -27.80 6.54 1.88
C ASP A 247 -27.79 7.96 1.28
N ALA A 248 -28.28 8.93 2.04
CA ALA A 248 -28.23 10.33 1.64
C ALA A 248 -26.79 10.80 1.35
N MET A 249 -26.61 11.58 0.28
CA MET A 249 -25.30 12.00 -0.23
C MET A 249 -24.47 12.77 0.79
N PHE A 250 -25.06 13.79 1.43
CA PHE A 250 -24.36 14.68 2.36
C PHE A 250 -23.81 13.97 3.61
N PRO A 251 -24.61 13.19 4.38
CA PRO A 251 -24.09 12.48 5.55
C PRO A 251 -23.05 11.42 5.18
N THR A 252 -23.22 10.74 4.04
CA THR A 252 -22.24 9.76 3.54
C THR A 252 -20.91 10.43 3.20
N PHE A 253 -20.96 11.59 2.55
CA PHE A 253 -19.77 12.38 2.23
C PHE A 253 -19.01 12.83 3.49
N VAL A 254 -19.72 13.37 4.48
CA VAL A 254 -19.12 13.81 5.76
C VAL A 254 -18.52 12.62 6.52
N LYS A 255 -19.25 11.51 6.61
CA LYS A 255 -18.79 10.28 7.26
C LYS A 255 -17.55 9.71 6.57
N SER A 256 -17.55 9.63 5.25
CA SER A 256 -16.41 9.13 4.46
C SER A 256 -15.18 10.03 4.60
N THR A 257 -15.37 11.35 4.51
CA THR A 257 -14.30 12.33 4.73
C THR A 257 -13.73 12.24 6.14
N GLY A 258 -14.60 12.17 7.16
CA GLY A 258 -14.19 12.00 8.55
C GLY A 258 -13.41 10.71 8.79
N ALA A 259 -13.83 9.59 8.19
CA ALA A 259 -13.15 8.31 8.27
C ALA A 259 -11.73 8.38 7.66
N ILE A 260 -11.59 9.02 6.49
CA ILE A 260 -10.29 9.22 5.85
C ILE A 260 -9.35 10.06 6.72
N VAL A 261 -9.83 11.19 7.25
CA VAL A 261 -9.02 12.07 8.10
C VAL A 261 -8.59 11.35 9.38
N LEU A 262 -9.52 10.65 10.04
CA LEU A 262 -9.20 9.87 11.24
C LEU A 262 -8.18 8.76 10.94
N ALA A 263 -8.36 8.04 9.83
CA ALA A 263 -7.44 6.99 9.42
C ALA A 263 -6.04 7.55 9.10
N ALA A 264 -5.94 8.71 8.45
CA ALA A 264 -4.67 9.40 8.23
C ALA A 264 -3.99 9.79 9.56
N ILE A 265 -4.75 10.29 10.55
CA ILE A 265 -4.23 10.60 11.89
C ILE A 265 -3.70 9.34 12.56
N ILE A 266 -4.47 8.25 12.58
CA ILE A 266 -4.06 6.96 13.15
C ILE A 266 -2.79 6.44 12.47
N GLY A 267 -2.74 6.47 11.13
CA GLY A 267 -1.56 6.08 10.36
C GLY A 267 -0.32 6.90 10.71
N CYS A 268 -0.45 8.22 10.80
CA CYS A 268 0.62 9.12 11.22
C CYS A 268 1.10 8.85 12.66
N LEU A 269 0.17 8.61 13.59
CA LEU A 269 0.50 8.29 14.99
C LEU A 269 1.29 6.98 15.09
N ILE A 270 0.82 5.92 14.44
CA ILE A 270 1.52 4.62 14.43
C ILE A 270 2.88 4.76 13.73
N GLY A 271 2.94 5.45 12.59
CA GLY A 271 4.18 5.71 11.88
C GLY A 271 5.20 6.51 12.72
N TRP A 272 4.72 7.48 13.51
CA TRP A 272 5.53 8.25 14.43
C TRP A 272 6.09 7.39 15.57
N LEU A 273 5.30 6.47 16.14
CA LEU A 273 5.76 5.50 17.13
C LEU A 273 6.82 4.55 16.57
N ILE A 274 6.60 4.02 15.37
CA ILE A 274 7.51 3.08 14.70
C ILE A 274 8.82 3.78 14.31
N ARG A 275 8.80 5.08 14.01
CA ARG A 275 9.98 5.86 13.57
C ARG A 275 11.21 5.71 14.49
N TRP A 276 11.05 5.41 15.78
CA TRP A 276 12.18 5.26 16.72
C TRP A 276 12.81 3.86 16.78
N PHE A 277 12.15 2.83 16.25
CA PHE A 277 12.59 1.44 16.31
C PHE A 277 12.70 0.88 14.89
N PRO A 278 13.70 0.05 14.55
CA PRO A 278 14.89 -0.29 15.31
C PRO A 278 16.00 0.78 15.13
N LYS A 279 16.76 1.04 16.20
CA LYS A 279 18.01 1.83 16.14
C LYS A 279 19.05 1.16 15.24
N ASN A 280 19.90 1.98 14.61
CA ASN A 280 20.82 1.58 13.53
C ASN A 280 22.08 0.81 14.00
N ASP A 281 22.01 0.07 15.10
CA ASP A 281 23.19 -0.51 15.76
C ASP A 281 23.55 -1.93 15.24
N ASN A 282 22.67 -2.56 14.45
CA ASN A 282 22.78 -3.96 14.06
C ASN A 282 22.87 -4.19 12.54
N ARG A 283 23.56 -5.27 12.13
CA ARG A 283 23.71 -5.70 10.73
C ARG A 283 22.39 -6.04 10.02
N HIS A 284 21.34 -6.39 10.78
CA HIS A 284 20.02 -6.78 10.26
C HIS A 284 18.93 -5.68 10.36
N THR A 285 19.32 -4.42 10.61
CA THR A 285 18.38 -3.31 10.80
C THR A 285 17.43 -3.10 9.61
N HIS A 286 17.90 -3.26 8.37
CA HIS A 286 17.05 -3.09 7.18
C HIS A 286 15.92 -4.13 7.10
N PHE A 287 16.22 -5.40 7.44
CA PHE A 287 15.22 -6.45 7.47
C PHE A 287 14.18 -6.20 8.57
N ALA A 288 14.63 -5.81 9.76
CA ALA A 288 13.75 -5.48 10.89
C ALA A 288 12.84 -4.28 10.60
N ARG A 289 13.38 -3.23 9.95
CA ARG A 289 12.59 -2.07 9.49
C ARG A 289 11.51 -2.47 8.48
N PHE A 290 11.88 -3.30 7.51
CA PHE A 290 10.93 -3.82 6.52
C PHE A 290 9.84 -4.67 7.17
N SER A 291 10.20 -5.59 8.08
CA SER A 291 9.23 -6.46 8.74
C SER A 291 8.26 -5.69 9.64
N ILE A 292 8.72 -4.66 10.36
CA ILE A 292 7.85 -3.79 11.17
C ILE A 292 6.86 -3.03 10.28
N ILE A 293 7.33 -2.40 9.20
CA ILE A 293 6.42 -1.70 8.27
C ILE A 293 5.43 -2.71 7.68
N ALA A 294 5.90 -3.86 7.20
CA ALA A 294 5.04 -4.85 6.57
C ALA A 294 3.93 -5.34 7.51
N SER A 295 4.26 -5.73 8.75
CA SER A 295 3.28 -6.24 9.71
C SER A 295 2.29 -5.14 10.14
N SER A 296 2.77 -3.93 10.42
CA SER A 296 1.93 -2.82 10.88
C SER A 296 1.01 -2.28 9.78
N THR A 297 1.50 -2.12 8.54
CA THR A 297 0.66 -1.74 7.40
C THR A 297 -0.40 -2.79 7.11
N TYR A 298 -0.03 -4.08 7.14
CA TYR A 298 -0.99 -5.16 6.96
C TYR A 298 -2.08 -5.15 8.04
N ALA A 299 -1.70 -4.92 9.31
CA ALA A 299 -2.63 -4.83 10.42
C ALA A 299 -3.63 -3.68 10.24
N VAL A 300 -3.15 -2.47 9.95
CA VAL A 300 -4.02 -1.29 9.80
C VAL A 300 -5.01 -1.45 8.64
N ILE A 301 -4.55 -1.95 7.48
CA ILE A 301 -5.42 -2.16 6.32
C ILE A 301 -6.48 -3.23 6.61
N THR A 302 -6.10 -4.36 7.22
CA THR A 302 -7.04 -5.44 7.52
C THR A 302 -8.02 -5.07 8.62
N SER A 303 -7.59 -4.37 9.67
CA SER A 303 -8.50 -3.91 10.73
C SER A 303 -9.54 -2.91 10.20
N MET A 304 -9.13 -1.95 9.37
CA MET A 304 -10.07 -0.97 8.78
C MET A 304 -11.04 -1.62 7.80
N LEU A 305 -10.62 -2.69 7.12
CA LEU A 305 -11.52 -3.49 6.29
C LEU A 305 -12.60 -4.18 7.13
N MET A 306 -12.25 -4.76 8.30
CA MET A 306 -13.24 -5.39 9.18
C MET A 306 -14.24 -4.38 9.77
N LEU A 307 -13.82 -3.12 9.93
CA LEU A 307 -14.69 -2.01 10.34
C LEU A 307 -15.60 -1.50 9.21
N GLY A 308 -15.53 -2.08 8.00
CA GLY A 308 -16.31 -1.66 6.84
C GLY A 308 -15.75 -0.44 6.09
N TYR A 309 -14.52 -0.02 6.38
CA TYR A 309 -13.86 1.13 5.76
C TYR A 309 -12.57 0.72 5.01
N PRO A 310 -12.68 0.05 3.85
CA PRO A 310 -11.52 -0.44 3.10
C PRO A 310 -10.58 0.68 2.65
N PHE A 311 -11.14 1.78 2.10
CA PHE A 311 -10.34 2.87 1.53
C PHE A 311 -9.58 3.70 2.57
N PRO A 312 -10.19 4.11 3.71
CA PRO A 312 -9.45 4.76 4.78
C PRO A 312 -8.25 3.93 5.30
N GLY A 313 -8.36 2.60 5.31
CA GLY A 313 -7.25 1.71 5.66
C GLY A 313 -6.02 1.86 4.77
N ILE A 314 -6.23 2.09 3.47
CA ILE A 314 -5.14 2.31 2.50
C ILE A 314 -4.42 3.63 2.81
N VAL A 315 -5.18 4.70 3.08
CA VAL A 315 -4.64 6.02 3.45
C VAL A 315 -3.84 5.94 4.75
N ALA A 316 -4.36 5.25 5.77
CA ALA A 316 -3.64 5.03 7.02
C ALA A 316 -2.33 4.27 6.82
N GLY A 317 -2.36 3.20 6.00
CA GLY A 317 -1.17 2.43 5.65
C GLY A 317 -0.11 3.28 4.94
N LEU A 318 -0.52 4.16 4.03
CA LEU A 318 0.38 5.09 3.34
C LEU A 318 1.00 6.11 4.31
N CYS A 319 0.19 6.78 5.13
CA CYS A 319 0.65 7.73 6.13
C CYS A 319 1.65 7.11 7.11
N LEU A 320 1.37 5.88 7.57
CA LEU A 320 2.27 5.10 8.42
C LEU A 320 3.64 4.88 7.76
N CYS A 321 3.65 4.45 6.49
CA CYS A 321 4.89 4.22 5.74
C CYS A 321 5.67 5.52 5.51
N CYS A 322 4.99 6.60 5.16
CA CYS A 322 5.60 7.91 4.94
C CYS A 322 6.26 8.45 6.21
N VAL A 323 5.56 8.39 7.36
CA VAL A 323 6.06 8.95 8.62
C VAL A 323 7.19 8.11 9.21
N SER A 324 7.06 6.77 9.21
CA SER A 324 8.08 5.86 9.78
C SER A 324 9.44 6.00 9.07
N THR A 325 9.42 6.17 7.74
CA THR A 325 10.66 6.24 6.94
C THR A 325 11.44 7.54 7.10
N THR A 326 10.84 8.60 7.66
CA THR A 326 11.49 9.90 7.80
C THR A 326 12.76 9.87 8.65
N LYS A 327 12.81 9.16 9.80
CA LYS A 327 14.06 9.00 10.60
C LYS A 327 15.04 8.06 9.97
N TRP A 328 14.52 6.97 9.42
CA TRP A 328 15.35 5.88 8.93
C TRP A 328 16.22 6.31 7.76
N ARG A 329 15.76 7.32 7.00
CA ARG A 329 16.54 8.03 5.98
C ARG A 329 17.64 8.93 6.56
N GLU A 330 17.46 9.50 7.75
CA GLU A 330 18.47 10.33 8.44
C GLU A 330 19.55 9.45 9.08
N ASP A 331 19.12 8.32 9.63
CA ASP A 331 20.01 7.34 10.26
C ASP A 331 20.84 6.55 9.24
N ASN A 332 20.51 6.59 7.94
CA ASN A 332 21.25 5.88 6.90
C ASN A 332 22.30 6.81 6.24
N PRO A 333 23.59 6.71 6.59
CA PRO A 333 24.65 7.57 6.04
C PRO A 333 24.88 7.38 4.53
N ARG A 334 24.37 6.30 3.93
CA ARG A 334 24.55 6.00 2.50
C ARG A 334 23.56 6.72 1.58
N GLY A 335 22.49 7.33 2.10
CA GLY A 335 21.52 8.09 1.30
C GLY A 335 20.75 7.29 0.23
N VAL A 336 20.87 5.96 0.25
CA VAL A 336 20.10 5.00 -0.57
C VAL A 336 18.90 4.47 0.20
#